data_AF-A0A9E4VTR2-F1
#
_entry.id   AF-A0A9E4VTR2-F1
#
_cell.length_a   1.000
_cell.length_b   1.000
_cell.length_c   1.000
_cell.angle_alpha   90.00
_cell.angle_beta   90.00
_cell.angle_gamma   90.00
#
_symmetry.space_group_name_H-M   'P 1'
#
loop_
_entity.id
_entity.type
_entity.pdbx_description
1 polymer ?
#
loop_
_entity_poly.entity_id
_entity_poly.type
_entity_poly.pdbx_seq_one_letter_code
_entity_poly.pdbx_strand_id
1 'polypeptide(L)'
;MNQDKSGVSVTHKGRVITRVYLNRSGMNAAVAMSEAMAIKLPALGKSNSGLVSTGLLYRVLAISQLDFRNPTAYELAGTLVDEAISMQRGGATTSGV
;
A
#
# COMPACT_ATOMS: atom_id res chain seq x y z
N MET A 1 7.86 3.47 0.37
CA MET A 1 7.89 2.31 -0.54
C MET A 1 9.22 2.25 -1.26
N ASN A 2 9.79 1.07 -1.42
CA ASN A 2 11.05 0.84 -2.12
C ASN A 2 10.87 -0.35 -3.07
N GLN A 3 11.24 -0.21 -4.35
CA GLN A 3 11.26 -1.32 -5.31
C GLN A 3 12.70 -1.74 -5.60
N ASP A 4 12.96 -3.04 -5.46
CA ASP A 4 14.22 -3.68 -5.81
C ASP A 4 13.97 -4.91 -6.71
N LYS A 5 15.03 -5.66 -7.03
CA LYS A 5 14.93 -6.85 -7.89
C LYS A 5 14.10 -7.99 -7.30
N SER A 6 13.84 -7.97 -5.99
CA SER A 6 13.03 -8.99 -5.29
C SER A 6 11.55 -8.62 -5.20
N GLY A 7 11.20 -7.34 -5.31
CA GLY A 7 9.82 -6.87 -5.25
C GLY A 7 9.69 -5.47 -4.65
N VAL A 8 8.55 -5.19 -4.01
CA VAL A 8 8.22 -3.89 -3.43
C VAL A 8 8.05 -4.03 -1.92
N SER A 9 8.71 -3.15 -1.17
CA SER A 9 8.66 -3.11 0.29
C SER A 9 8.11 -1.79 0.81
N VAL A 10 7.40 -1.87 1.93
CA VAL A 10 7.09 -0.71 2.78
C VAL A 10 8.08 -0.74 3.94
N THR A 11 8.72 0.39 4.18
CA THR A 11 9.73 0.55 5.22
C THR A 11 9.40 1.73 6.12
N HIS A 12 9.82 1.64 7.38
CA HIS A 12 9.78 2.75 8.33
C HIS A 12 11.09 2.77 9.11
N LYS A 13 11.79 3.91 9.11
CA LYS A 13 13.11 4.08 9.74
C LYS A 13 14.11 2.96 9.37
N GLY A 14 14.19 2.64 8.08
CA GLY A 14 15.08 1.61 7.53
C GLY A 14 14.66 0.16 7.78
N ARG A 15 13.57 -0.09 8.53
CA ARG A 15 13.06 -1.44 8.80
C ARG A 15 11.92 -1.79 7.85
N VAL A 16 11.94 -2.99 7.29
CA VAL A 16 10.86 -3.50 6.45
C VAL A 16 9.66 -3.84 7.33
N ILE A 17 8.49 -3.30 6.98
CA ILE A 17 7.21 -3.63 7.62
C ILE A 17 6.54 -4.77 6.85
N THR A 18 6.47 -4.66 5.53
CA THR A 18 5.93 -5.69 4.64
C THR A 18 6.63 -5.65 3.29
N ARG A 19 6.64 -6.79 2.59
CA ARG A 19 7.15 -6.91 1.22
C ARG A 19 6.23 -7.81 0.41
N VAL A 20 6.03 -7.44 -0.85
CA VAL A 20 5.41 -8.25 -1.89
C VAL A 20 6.45 -8.55 -2.97
N TYR A 21 6.43 -9.76 -3.51
CA TYR A 21 7.48 -10.24 -4.41
C TYR A 21 7.28 -9.82 -5.86
N LEU A 22 8.38 -9.78 -6.63
CA LEU A 22 8.38 -9.50 -8.07
C LEU A 22 7.79 -10.69 -8.86
N ASN A 23 6.48 -10.86 -8.77
CA ASN A 23 5.66 -11.76 -9.57
C ASN A 23 4.32 -11.09 -9.85
N ARG A 24 3.47 -11.67 -10.72
CA ARG A 24 2.19 -11.05 -11.12
C ARG A 24 1.31 -10.70 -9.91
N SER A 25 1.19 -11.62 -8.96
CA SER A 25 0.35 -11.44 -7.77
C SER A 25 0.89 -10.32 -6.87
N GLY A 26 2.19 -10.36 -6.57
CA GLY A 26 2.84 -9.36 -5.73
C GLY A 26 2.91 -7.97 -6.36
N MET A 27 3.02 -7.87 -7.69
CA MET A 27 2.97 -6.56 -8.36
C MET A 27 1.55 -5.96 -8.37
N ASN A 28 0.50 -6.77 -8.47
CA ASN A 28 -0.87 -6.29 -8.30
C ASN A 28 -1.11 -5.79 -6.86
N ALA A 29 -0.62 -6.52 -5.86
CA ALA A 29 -0.62 -6.06 -4.48
C ALA A 29 0.16 -4.75 -4.33
N ALA A 30 1.33 -4.62 -4.95
CA ALA A 30 2.14 -3.40 -4.89
C ALA A 30 1.41 -2.18 -5.47
N VAL A 31 0.67 -2.35 -6.57
CA VAL A 31 -0.16 -1.28 -7.17
C VAL A 31 -1.27 -0.87 -6.20
N ALA A 32 -2.05 -1.82 -5.68
CA ALA A 32 -3.12 -1.53 -4.72
C ALA A 32 -2.59 -0.87 -3.43
N MET A 33 -1.43 -1.33 -2.94
CA MET A 33 -0.75 -0.69 -1.80
C MET A 33 -0.35 0.76 -2.11
N SER A 34 0.16 1.02 -3.31
CA SER A 34 0.57 2.37 -3.75
C SER A 34 -0.63 3.32 -3.83
N GLU A 35 -1.75 2.83 -4.33
CA GLU A 35 -3.02 3.55 -4.45
C GLU A 35 -3.60 3.85 -3.07
N ALA A 36 -3.70 2.84 -2.20
CA ALA A 36 -4.17 3.01 -0.82
C ALA A 36 -3.38 4.06 -0.05
N MET A 37 -2.06 4.14 -0.26
CA MET A 37 -1.20 5.14 0.42
C MET A 37 -1.18 6.52 -0.24
N ALA A 38 -1.76 6.68 -1.44
CA ALA A 38 -1.50 7.82 -2.32
C ALA A 38 0.01 8.10 -2.51
N ILE A 39 0.83 7.04 -2.54
CA ILE A 39 2.27 7.12 -2.80
C ILE A 39 2.50 6.43 -4.13
N LYS A 40 3.01 7.17 -5.13
CA LYS A 40 3.32 6.61 -6.44
C LYS A 40 4.18 5.34 -6.30
N LEU A 41 3.83 4.28 -7.03
CA LEU A 41 4.65 3.08 -7.09
C LEU A 41 6.08 3.47 -7.53
N PRO A 42 7.13 3.19 -6.73
CA PRO A 42 8.49 3.53 -7.11
C PRO A 42 8.93 2.70 -8.33
N ALA A 43 9.80 3.27 -9.17
CA ALA A 43 10.48 2.51 -10.22
C ALA A 43 11.56 1.59 -9.63
N LEU A 44 12.06 0.64 -10.43
CA LEU A 44 13.12 -0.29 -10.00
C LEU A 44 14.37 0.47 -9.50
N GLY A 45 14.82 0.13 -8.30
CA GLY A 45 15.97 0.76 -7.65
C GLY A 45 15.68 2.14 -7.06
N LYS A 46 14.41 2.56 -7.01
CA LYS A 46 13.97 3.85 -6.45
C LYS A 46 13.06 3.63 -5.23
N SER A 47 12.88 4.72 -4.49
CA SER A 47 11.99 4.78 -3.34
C SER A 47 11.16 6.06 -3.36
N ASN A 48 9.88 5.93 -3.00
CA ASN A 48 8.97 7.05 -2.77
C ASN A 48 8.48 7.01 -1.32
N SER A 49 8.36 8.17 -0.68
CA SER A 49 7.94 8.31 0.72
C SER A 49 6.73 9.22 0.84
N GLY A 50 5.93 9.02 1.87
CA GLY A 50 4.79 9.86 2.23
C GLY A 50 4.40 9.64 3.69
N LEU A 51 3.60 10.55 4.23
CA LEU A 51 3.00 10.40 5.54
C LEU A 51 1.74 9.54 5.41
N VAL A 52 1.62 8.54 6.27
CA VAL A 52 0.53 7.57 6.26
C VAL A 52 0.04 7.39 7.69
N SER A 53 -1.27 7.52 7.91
CA SER A 53 -1.87 7.27 9.23
C SER A 53 -1.82 5.77 9.57
N THR A 54 -1.84 5.43 10.85
CA THR A 54 -1.80 4.02 11.29
C THR A 54 -2.99 3.22 10.74
N GLY A 55 -4.18 3.80 10.67
CA GLY A 55 -5.37 3.14 10.10
C GLY A 55 -5.19 2.75 8.63
N LEU A 56 -4.59 3.64 7.84
CA LEU A 56 -4.27 3.40 6.43
C LEU A 56 -3.16 2.34 6.29
N LEU A 57 -2.13 2.40 7.15
CA LEU A 57 -1.07 1.40 7.16
C LEU A 57 -1.64 -0.02 7.36
N TYR A 58 -2.65 -0.20 8.23
CA TYR A 58 -3.30 -1.50 8.41
C TYR A 58 -4.03 -1.99 7.15
N ARG A 59 -4.64 -1.10 6.35
CA ARG A 59 -5.24 -1.49 5.05
C ARG A 59 -4.15 -1.96 4.08
N VAL A 60 -3.03 -1.26 4.04
CA VAL A 60 -1.87 -1.63 3.21
C VAL A 60 -1.29 -2.98 3.63
N LEU A 61 -1.22 -3.28 4.93
CA LEU A 61 -0.81 -4.59 5.43
C LEU A 61 -1.79 -5.69 5.02
N ALA A 62 -3.11 -5.43 5.09
CA ALA A 62 -4.10 -6.39 4.61
C ALA A 62 -3.95 -6.66 3.11
N ILE A 63 -3.80 -5.60 2.29
CA ILE A 63 -3.57 -5.72 0.84
C ILE A 63 -2.30 -6.52 0.53
N SER A 64 -1.22 -6.34 1.30
CA SER A 64 0.05 -7.02 1.05
C SER A 64 0.00 -8.55 1.25
N GLN A 65 -1.00 -9.04 1.97
CA GLN A 65 -1.22 -10.47 2.22
C GLN A 65 -2.16 -11.12 1.19
N LEU A 66 -2.78 -10.34 0.30
CA LEU A 66 -3.73 -10.87 -0.67
C LEU A 66 -3.03 -11.68 -1.77
N ASP A 67 -3.63 -12.80 -2.14
CA ASP A 67 -3.20 -13.58 -3.28
C ASP A 67 -4.02 -13.22 -4.53
N PHE A 68 -3.47 -12.34 -5.36
CA PHE A 68 -4.05 -11.90 -6.64
C PHE A 68 -4.03 -12.96 -7.75
N ARG A 69 -3.70 -14.23 -7.44
CA ARG A 69 -4.07 -15.39 -8.27
C ARG A 69 -5.55 -15.75 -8.08
N ASN A 70 -6.15 -15.37 -6.96
CA ASN A 70 -7.58 -15.50 -6.68
C ASN A 70 -8.33 -14.23 -7.15
N PRO A 71 -9.30 -14.34 -8.07
CA PRO A 71 -10.10 -13.19 -8.52
C PRO A 71 -10.82 -12.43 -7.39
N THR A 72 -11.27 -13.11 -6.34
CA THR A 72 -11.94 -12.46 -5.18
C THR A 72 -11.01 -11.54 -4.41
N ALA A 73 -9.69 -11.74 -4.52
CA ALA A 73 -8.71 -10.85 -3.89
C ALA A 73 -8.76 -9.43 -4.49
N TYR A 74 -9.15 -9.28 -5.76
CA TYR A 74 -9.27 -7.96 -6.39
C TYR A 74 -10.44 -7.16 -5.81
N GLU A 75 -11.56 -7.83 -5.53
CA GLU A 75 -12.73 -7.19 -4.91
C GLU A 75 -12.39 -6.71 -3.49
N LEU A 76 -11.77 -7.58 -2.68
CA LEU A 76 -11.34 -7.22 -1.34
C LEU A 76 -10.27 -6.11 -1.36
N ALA A 77 -9.31 -6.16 -2.30
CA ALA A 77 -8.34 -5.10 -2.48
C ALA A 77 -9.02 -3.76 -2.81
N GLY A 78 -10.01 -3.76 -3.71
CA GLY A 78 -10.80 -2.58 -4.05
C GLY A 78 -11.49 -1.98 -2.83
N THR A 79 -12.17 -2.80 -2.02
CA THR A 79 -12.79 -2.33 -0.77
C THR A 79 -11.77 -1.71 0.19
N LEU A 80 -10.60 -2.35 0.38
CA LEU A 80 -9.56 -1.84 1.27
C LEU A 80 -8.93 -0.54 0.75
N VAL A 81 -8.81 -0.37 -0.57
CA VAL A 81 -8.36 0.86 -1.20
C VAL A 81 -9.40 1.98 -1.01
N ASP A 82 -10.69 1.70 -1.23
CA ASP A 82 -11.77 2.67 -1.03
C ASP A 82 -11.87 3.14 0.42
N GLU A 83 -11.72 2.22 1.38
CA GLU A 83 -11.60 2.55 2.80
C GLU A 83 -10.40 3.48 3.07
N ALA A 84 -9.22 3.14 2.52
CA ALA A 84 -8.01 3.94 2.68
C ALA A 84 -8.18 5.36 2.11
N ILE A 85 -8.76 5.49 0.91
CA ILE A 85 -9.07 6.79 0.29
C ILE A 85 -10.06 7.59 1.15
N SER A 86 -11.08 6.93 1.68
CA SER A 86 -12.07 7.58 2.57
C SER A 86 -11.41 8.11 3.84
N MET A 87 -10.45 7.37 4.41
CA MET A 87 -9.68 7.81 5.59
C MET A 87 -8.78 9.02 5.29
N GLN A 88 -8.23 9.14 4.08
CA GLN A 88 -7.45 10.30 3.68
C GLN A 88 -8.31 11.56 3.59
N ARG A 89 -9.56 11.44 3.11
CA ARG A 89 -10.50 12.55 2.99
C ARG A 89 -11.09 12.98 4.34
N GLY A 90 -11.35 12.02 5.23
CA GLY A 90 -11.90 12.29 6.57
C GLY A 90 -10.93 12.96 7.55
N GLY A 91 -9.63 12.97 7.26
CA GLY A 91 -8.62 13.67 8.09
C GLY A 91 -8.57 15.19 7.89
N ALA A 92 -9.22 15.73 6.85
CA ALA A 92 -9.19 17.16 6.54
C ALA A 92 -10.14 18.01 7.42
N THR A 93 -11.00 17.40 8.24
CA THR A 93 -11.98 18.11 9.08
C THR A 93 -11.55 18.31 10.54
N THR A 94 -10.33 17.94 10.95
CA THR A 94 -9.81 18.34 12.27
C THR A 94 -9.02 19.66 12.16
N SER A 95 -9.73 20.74 11.80
CA SER A 95 -9.29 22.08 12.18
C SER A 95 -9.61 22.27 13.66
N GLY A 96 -8.55 22.44 14.46
CA GLY A 96 -8.50 23.02 15.81
C GLY A 96 -9.69 22.87 16.75
N VAL A 97 -9.45 22.16 17.86
CA VAL A 97 -9.70 22.67 19.22
C VAL A 97 -8.55 22.20 20.11
#